data_AF-A0A7I7MQJ7-F1
#
_entry.id   AF-A0A7I7MQJ7-F1
#
_cell.length_a   1.000
_cell.length_b   1.000
_cell.length_c   1.000
_cell.angle_alpha   90.00
_cell.angle_beta   90.00
_cell.angle_gamma   90.00
#
_symmetry.space_group_name_H-M   'P 1'
#
loop_
_entity.id
_entity.type
_entity.pdbx_description
1 polymer ?
#
loop_
_entity_poly.entity_id
_entity_poly.type
_entity_poly.pdbx_seq_one_letter_code
_entity_poly.pdbx_strand_id
1 'polypeptide(L)'
;MPKSRRTSSAFPDAGPPALTVTLQAIAARLFRVSSTLRTKTINAGQVADFIDWQQRVFGHQPTVFGRREELWERLAQRLDPSGPLVALEFGVAWGYATDWWLRRLGGRDVVWHGFDRFTGLPRAWREHDEGAFDAGGKPPAIDDKRVCWHVGDVQDTLGTVDLVAARDAQWLILFDLDIYEPTAFAWEMLAAHLRPGDLMYFDEAMDVDERRVLNEMILPSIGCEPVGTTALGLGLAVTRPVR
;
A
#
# COMPACT_ATOMS: atom_id res chain seq x y z
N MET A 1 65.88 0.65 5.68
CA MET A 1 64.55 0.96 5.10
C MET A 1 63.58 1.31 6.22
N PRO A 2 63.16 2.57 6.37
CA PRO A 2 62.32 2.97 7.50
C PRO A 2 60.86 2.58 7.24
N LYS A 3 60.27 1.84 8.18
CA LYS A 3 58.83 1.56 8.24
C LYS A 3 58.09 2.89 8.41
N SER A 4 57.16 3.21 7.51
CA SER A 4 56.34 4.42 7.64
C SER A 4 55.49 4.32 8.91
N ARG A 5 55.77 5.18 9.89
CA ARG A 5 54.89 5.40 11.04
C ARG A 5 53.57 5.97 10.50
N ARG A 6 52.48 5.18 10.60
CA ARG A 6 51.13 5.75 10.51
C ARG A 6 50.99 6.72 11.70
N THR A 7 51.01 8.01 11.41
CA THR A 7 50.61 9.05 12.35
C THR A 7 49.14 8.80 12.70
N SER A 8 48.84 8.38 13.93
CA SER A 8 47.46 8.35 14.39
C SER A 8 46.99 9.79 14.54
N SER A 9 46.08 10.20 13.66
CA SER A 9 45.35 11.47 13.79
C SER A 9 44.75 11.58 15.19
N ALA A 10 44.81 12.78 15.79
CA ALA A 10 44.15 13.08 17.07
C ALA A 10 42.60 12.98 16.97
N PHE A 11 42.08 12.90 15.74
CA PHE A 11 40.68 12.67 15.43
C PHE A 11 40.57 11.33 14.69
N PRO A 12 40.05 10.27 15.32
CA PRO A 12 39.87 8.99 14.66
C PRO A 12 38.86 9.15 13.51
N ASP A 13 39.21 8.60 12.34
CA ASP A 13 38.30 8.53 11.21
C ASP A 13 37.26 7.43 11.49
N ALA A 14 36.03 7.85 11.80
CA ALA A 14 34.87 6.98 12.00
C ALA A 14 34.18 6.62 10.66
N GLY A 15 34.79 6.99 9.53
CA GLY A 15 34.31 6.70 8.21
C GLY A 15 34.30 5.21 7.88
N PRO A 16 33.51 4.81 6.88
CA PRO A 16 33.48 3.43 6.40
C PRO A 16 34.86 3.00 5.87
N PRO A 17 35.15 1.68 5.83
CA PRO A 17 36.43 1.18 5.33
C PRO A 17 36.78 1.71 3.93
N ALA A 18 38.07 1.97 3.68
CA ALA A 18 38.54 2.52 2.40
C ALA A 18 38.10 1.68 1.17
N LEU A 19 38.00 0.36 1.32
CA LEU A 19 37.46 -0.53 0.29
C LEU A 19 35.99 -0.21 -0.03
N THR A 20 35.17 0.00 1.00
CA THR A 20 33.75 0.37 0.86
C THR A 20 33.61 1.70 0.11
N VAL A 21 34.39 2.71 0.50
CA VAL A 21 34.40 4.02 -0.16
C VAL A 21 34.80 3.90 -1.63
N THR A 22 35.81 3.07 -1.93
CA THR A 22 36.26 2.83 -3.30
C THR A 22 35.18 2.17 -4.15
N LEU A 23 34.51 1.15 -3.63
CA LEU A 23 33.41 0.47 -4.31
C LEU A 23 32.22 1.42 -4.55
N GLN A 24 31.85 2.23 -3.56
CA GLN A 24 30.80 3.23 -3.69
C GLN A 24 31.13 4.27 -4.78
N ALA A 25 32.38 4.73 -4.86
CA ALA A 25 32.80 5.67 -5.90
C ALA A 25 32.72 5.07 -7.31
N ILE A 26 33.05 3.78 -7.47
CA ILE A 26 32.90 3.06 -8.74
C ILE A 26 31.42 2.95 -9.12
N ALA A 27 30.58 2.51 -8.19
CA ALA A 27 29.13 2.42 -8.40
C ALA A 27 28.52 3.78 -8.79
N ALA A 28 28.88 4.85 -8.08
CA ALA A 28 28.42 6.20 -8.37
C ALA A 28 28.78 6.66 -9.80
N ARG A 29 29.99 6.35 -10.27
CA ARG A 29 30.41 6.65 -11.66
C ARG A 29 29.58 5.87 -12.69
N LEU A 30 29.25 4.62 -12.43
CA LEU A 30 28.40 3.79 -13.30
C LEU A 30 26.95 4.31 -13.32
N PHE A 31 26.37 4.60 -12.16
CA PHE A 31 25.01 5.15 -12.08
C PHE A 31 24.90 6.55 -12.69
N ARG A 32 25.98 7.33 -12.72
CA ARG A 32 26.00 8.63 -13.41
C ARG A 32 25.75 8.48 -14.92
N VAL A 33 26.24 7.41 -15.55
CA VAL A 33 26.22 7.26 -17.02
C VAL A 33 25.06 6.40 -17.54
N SER A 34 24.49 5.52 -16.71
CA SER A 34 23.39 4.63 -17.11
C SER A 34 22.12 4.90 -16.30
N SER A 35 21.11 5.50 -16.94
CA SER A 35 19.79 5.69 -16.33
C SER A 35 19.10 4.37 -16.04
N THR A 36 19.12 3.41 -16.96
CA THR A 36 18.51 2.10 -16.78
C THR A 36 19.07 1.35 -15.57
N LEU A 37 20.40 1.31 -15.42
CA LEU A 37 21.03 0.64 -14.30
C LEU A 37 20.66 1.32 -12.98
N ARG A 38 20.71 2.67 -12.97
CA ARG A 38 20.34 3.48 -11.81
C ARG A 38 18.88 3.21 -11.38
N THR A 39 17.92 3.22 -12.30
CA THR A 39 16.50 2.92 -11.99
C THR A 39 16.33 1.52 -11.43
N LYS A 40 16.92 0.48 -12.04
CA LYS A 40 16.83 -0.89 -11.53
C LYS A 40 17.39 -1.04 -10.11
N THR A 41 18.51 -0.38 -9.83
CA THR A 41 19.10 -0.40 -8.48
C THR A 41 18.26 0.36 -7.47
N ILE A 42 17.68 1.50 -7.84
CA ILE A 42 16.75 2.25 -6.98
C ILE A 42 15.55 1.37 -6.61
N ASN A 43 14.90 0.75 -7.60
CA ASN A 43 13.74 -0.11 -7.36
C ASN A 43 14.08 -1.29 -6.44
N ALA A 44 15.23 -1.95 -6.67
CA ALA A 44 15.68 -3.03 -5.80
C ALA A 44 15.97 -2.55 -4.36
N GLY A 45 16.54 -1.35 -4.22
CA GLY A 45 16.78 -0.72 -2.92
C GLY A 45 15.48 -0.40 -2.18
N GLN A 46 14.47 0.11 -2.88
CA GLN A 46 13.15 0.41 -2.32
C GLN A 46 12.41 -0.85 -1.85
N VAL A 47 12.48 -1.94 -2.63
CA VAL A 47 11.93 -3.25 -2.21
C VAL A 47 12.67 -3.77 -0.97
N ALA A 48 14.00 -3.66 -0.93
CA ALA A 48 14.78 -4.08 0.23
C ALA A 48 14.43 -3.27 1.49
N ASP A 49 14.30 -1.95 1.36
CA ASP A 49 13.85 -1.05 2.44
C ASP A 49 12.45 -1.44 2.95
N PHE A 50 11.52 -1.72 2.05
CA PHE A 50 10.17 -2.13 2.43
C PHE A 50 10.15 -3.45 3.21
N ILE A 51 10.90 -4.46 2.76
CA ILE A 51 10.99 -5.76 3.44
C ILE A 51 11.70 -5.64 4.80
N ASP A 52 12.71 -4.79 4.92
CA ASP A 52 13.35 -4.48 6.21
C ASP A 52 12.36 -3.78 7.16
N TRP A 53 11.65 -2.77 6.66
CA TRP A 53 10.63 -2.07 7.43
C TRP A 53 9.57 -3.03 7.96
N GLN A 54 9.04 -3.94 7.13
CA GLN A 54 8.07 -4.95 7.57
C GLN A 54 8.63 -5.84 8.69
N GLN A 55 9.88 -6.30 8.57
CA GLN A 55 10.51 -7.13 9.60
C GLN A 55 10.68 -6.38 10.93
N ARG A 56 11.06 -5.10 10.89
CA ARG A 56 11.18 -4.29 12.11
C ARG A 56 9.83 -3.98 12.75
N VAL A 57 8.80 -3.73 11.94
CA VAL A 57 7.46 -3.38 12.41
C VAL A 57 6.73 -4.60 12.97
N PHE A 58 6.75 -5.73 12.27
CA PHE A 58 5.97 -6.92 12.63
C PHE A 58 6.79 -7.98 13.40
N GLY A 59 8.11 -7.84 13.48
CA GLY A 59 8.99 -8.70 14.25
C GLY A 59 9.23 -10.09 13.65
N HIS A 60 8.84 -10.33 12.39
CA HIS A 60 9.06 -11.58 11.69
C HIS A 60 9.27 -11.38 10.18
N GLN A 61 9.76 -12.41 9.49
CA GLN A 61 9.88 -12.40 8.04
C GLN A 61 8.49 -12.40 7.38
N PRO A 62 8.21 -11.51 6.42
CA PRO A 62 6.92 -11.46 5.75
C PRO A 62 6.76 -12.63 4.77
N THR A 63 5.52 -13.07 4.56
CA THR A 63 5.20 -13.97 3.44
C THR A 63 5.06 -13.14 2.17
N VAL A 64 5.94 -13.37 1.19
CA VAL A 64 6.01 -12.58 -0.04
C VAL A 64 5.35 -13.34 -1.20
N PHE A 65 4.48 -12.65 -1.92
CA PHE A 65 3.78 -13.14 -3.11
C PHE A 65 4.30 -12.46 -4.37
N GLY A 66 4.34 -13.21 -5.48
CA GLY A 66 4.88 -12.69 -6.74
C GLY A 66 3.91 -11.76 -7.47
N ARG A 67 2.61 -11.86 -7.17
CA ARG A 67 1.53 -11.11 -7.82
C ARG A 67 0.49 -10.65 -6.80
N ARG A 68 -0.17 -9.53 -7.07
CA ARG A 68 -1.20 -8.96 -6.19
C ARG A 68 -2.37 -9.91 -5.97
N GLU A 69 -2.74 -10.67 -6.99
CA GLU A 69 -3.85 -11.64 -6.95
C GLU A 69 -3.58 -12.78 -5.97
N GLU A 70 -2.31 -13.16 -5.77
CA GLU A 70 -1.95 -14.20 -4.80
C GLU A 70 -2.09 -13.68 -3.36
N LEU A 71 -1.77 -12.41 -3.14
CA LEU A 71 -2.03 -11.74 -1.87
C LEU A 71 -3.53 -11.53 -1.64
N TRP A 72 -4.28 -11.12 -2.67
CA TRP A 72 -5.74 -11.03 -2.59
C TRP A 72 -6.39 -12.38 -2.28
N GLU A 73 -5.90 -13.47 -2.87
CA GLU A 73 -6.37 -14.82 -2.56
C GLU A 73 -6.11 -15.17 -1.08
N ARG A 74 -4.94 -14.77 -0.56
CA ARG A 74 -4.60 -14.96 0.85
C ARG A 74 -5.49 -14.13 1.78
N LEU A 75 -5.87 -12.92 1.39
CA LEU A 75 -6.85 -12.09 2.10
C LEU A 75 -8.25 -12.71 2.04
N ALA A 76 -8.69 -13.19 0.86
CA ALA A 76 -9.99 -13.83 0.67
C ALA A 76 -10.17 -15.06 1.59
N GLN A 77 -9.09 -15.81 1.85
CA GLN A 77 -9.08 -16.92 2.81
C GLN A 77 -9.32 -16.50 4.27
N ARG A 78 -9.17 -15.22 4.61
CA ARG A 78 -9.43 -14.66 5.95
C ARG A 78 -10.85 -14.12 6.11
N LEU A 79 -11.64 -14.09 5.04
CA LEU A 79 -13.04 -13.66 5.09
C LEU A 79 -13.90 -14.74 5.78
N ASP A 80 -14.83 -14.32 6.65
CA ASP A 80 -15.86 -15.20 7.18
C ASP A 80 -16.72 -15.72 6.02
N PRO A 81 -16.77 -17.03 5.73
CA PRO A 81 -17.50 -17.56 4.58
C PRO A 81 -19.03 -17.43 4.72
N SER A 82 -19.54 -17.16 5.92
CA SER A 82 -20.97 -17.16 6.24
C SER A 82 -21.54 -15.78 6.58
N GLY A 83 -20.68 -14.81 6.89
CA GLY A 83 -21.07 -13.45 7.26
C GLY A 83 -21.25 -12.51 6.06
N PRO A 84 -22.03 -11.43 6.23
CA PRO A 84 -22.10 -10.35 5.26
C PRO A 84 -20.75 -9.64 5.15
N LEU A 85 -20.45 -9.15 3.96
CA LEU A 85 -19.21 -8.44 3.64
C LEU A 85 -19.52 -7.05 3.08
N VAL A 86 -18.84 -6.04 3.61
CA VAL A 86 -18.77 -4.71 3.00
C VAL A 86 -17.37 -4.51 2.47
N ALA A 87 -17.25 -4.25 1.16
CA ALA A 87 -15.98 -3.90 0.54
C ALA A 87 -15.95 -2.40 0.24
N LEU A 88 -14.85 -1.75 0.60
CA LEU A 88 -14.57 -0.34 0.35
C LEU A 88 -13.31 -0.27 -0.51
N GLU A 89 -13.46 0.00 -1.80
CA GLU A 89 -12.36 0.13 -2.75
C GLU A 89 -12.15 1.61 -3.06
N PHE A 90 -10.95 2.12 -2.75
CA PHE A 90 -10.55 3.49 -2.99
C PHE A 90 -9.52 3.53 -4.10
N GLY A 91 -9.87 4.14 -5.24
CA GLY A 91 -9.11 4.00 -6.48
C GLY A 91 -9.54 2.74 -7.23
N VAL A 92 -10.43 2.92 -8.19
CA VAL A 92 -11.04 1.84 -8.99
C VAL A 92 -10.42 1.78 -10.38
N ALA A 93 -10.11 2.95 -10.96
CA ALA A 93 -9.70 3.15 -12.34
C ALA A 93 -10.60 2.36 -13.32
N TRP A 94 -10.04 1.37 -14.00
CA TRP A 94 -10.76 0.52 -14.96
C TRP A 94 -11.44 -0.71 -14.34
N GLY A 95 -11.43 -0.88 -13.02
CA GLY A 95 -12.21 -1.90 -12.30
C GLY A 95 -11.58 -3.30 -12.25
N TYR A 96 -10.26 -3.42 -12.43
CA TYR A 96 -9.58 -4.73 -12.42
C TYR A 96 -9.71 -5.45 -11.08
N ALA A 97 -9.43 -4.75 -9.96
CA ALA A 97 -9.57 -5.32 -8.63
C ALA A 97 -11.04 -5.63 -8.33
N THR A 98 -11.97 -4.71 -8.63
CA THR A 98 -13.42 -4.93 -8.52
C THR A 98 -13.87 -6.23 -9.22
N ASP A 99 -13.59 -6.40 -10.53
CA ASP A 99 -13.98 -7.60 -11.28
C ASP A 99 -13.35 -8.87 -10.69
N TRP A 100 -12.06 -8.79 -10.32
CA TRP A 100 -11.34 -9.94 -9.76
C TRP A 100 -11.99 -10.44 -8.45
N TRP A 101 -12.33 -9.52 -7.55
CA TRP A 101 -12.91 -9.83 -6.25
C TRP A 101 -14.36 -10.27 -6.39
N LEU A 102 -15.19 -9.56 -7.15
CA LEU A 102 -16.60 -9.89 -7.32
C LEU A 102 -16.82 -11.30 -7.88
N ARG A 103 -15.96 -11.76 -8.80
CA ARG A 103 -16.00 -13.14 -9.32
C ARG A 103 -15.75 -14.20 -8.25
N ARG A 104 -14.86 -13.92 -7.29
CA ARG A 104 -14.51 -14.83 -6.18
C ARG A 104 -15.51 -14.79 -5.04
N LEU A 105 -16.20 -13.67 -4.89
CA LEU A 105 -17.22 -13.47 -3.87
C LEU A 105 -18.63 -13.89 -4.37
N GLY A 106 -18.73 -14.62 -5.47
CA GLY A 106 -20.00 -15.07 -6.04
C GLY A 106 -20.86 -15.84 -5.04
N GLY A 107 -22.15 -15.51 -4.98
CA GLY A 107 -23.12 -16.15 -4.07
C GLY A 107 -23.06 -15.69 -2.61
N ARG A 108 -22.14 -14.77 -2.26
CA ARG A 108 -22.06 -14.16 -0.92
C ARG A 108 -22.93 -12.91 -0.83
N ASP A 109 -23.37 -12.60 0.39
CA ASP A 109 -23.96 -11.31 0.72
C ASP A 109 -22.85 -10.26 0.80
N VAL A 110 -22.74 -9.44 -0.26
CA VAL A 110 -21.69 -8.44 -0.41
C VAL A 110 -22.31 -7.12 -0.83
N VAL A 111 -21.88 -6.04 -0.18
CA VAL A 111 -22.05 -4.67 -0.65
C VAL A 111 -20.67 -4.14 -1.00
N TRP A 112 -20.46 -3.78 -2.26
CA TRP A 112 -19.20 -3.26 -2.77
C TRP A 112 -19.33 -1.77 -3.07
N HIS A 113 -18.57 -0.94 -2.36
CA HIS A 113 -18.48 0.49 -2.61
C HIS A 113 -17.16 0.79 -3.32
N GLY A 114 -17.24 1.26 -4.57
CA GLY A 114 -16.08 1.72 -5.32
C GLY A 114 -16.04 3.25 -5.38
N PHE A 115 -14.99 3.85 -4.86
CA PHE A 115 -14.77 5.29 -4.81
C PHE A 115 -13.69 5.70 -5.79
N ASP A 116 -14.03 6.56 -6.74
CA ASP A 116 -13.07 7.12 -7.69
C ASP A 116 -13.61 8.39 -8.34
N ARG A 117 -12.70 9.28 -8.73
CA ARG A 117 -13.00 10.44 -9.57
C ARG A 117 -13.30 9.99 -11.01
N PHE A 118 -12.70 8.87 -11.42
CA PHE A 118 -12.60 8.36 -12.79
C PHE A 118 -11.97 9.33 -13.79
N THR A 119 -11.42 10.44 -13.32
CA THR A 119 -10.67 11.45 -14.09
C THR A 119 -9.16 11.40 -13.81
N GLY A 120 -8.70 10.35 -13.13
CA GLY A 120 -7.31 10.14 -12.79
C GLY A 120 -6.81 10.93 -11.58
N LEU A 121 -5.50 10.89 -11.37
CA LEU A 121 -4.81 11.47 -10.21
C LEU A 121 -5.09 12.98 -10.06
N PRO A 122 -5.30 13.48 -8.83
CA PRO A 122 -5.49 14.91 -8.58
C PRO A 122 -4.18 15.73 -8.60
N ARG A 123 -3.02 15.05 -8.61
CA ARG A 123 -1.69 15.65 -8.77
C ARG A 123 -0.72 14.62 -9.33
N ALA A 124 0.44 15.06 -9.81
CA ALA A 124 1.51 14.14 -10.18
C ALA A 124 1.97 13.28 -8.99
N TRP A 125 2.31 12.03 -9.27
CA TRP A 125 2.81 11.05 -8.31
C TRP A 125 3.82 10.14 -8.99
N ARG A 126 5.03 10.04 -8.41
CA ARG A 126 6.19 9.36 -9.00
C ARG A 126 6.44 9.80 -10.47
N GLU A 127 6.43 8.88 -11.42
CA GLU A 127 6.55 9.12 -12.85
C GLU A 127 5.21 9.46 -13.55
N HIS A 128 4.10 9.40 -12.83
CA HIS A 128 2.76 9.65 -13.36
C HIS A 128 2.39 11.13 -13.24
N ASP A 129 1.93 11.70 -14.35
CA ASP A 129 1.40 13.05 -14.40
C ASP A 129 0.01 13.14 -13.73
N GLU A 130 -0.41 14.37 -13.41
CA GLU A 130 -1.80 14.63 -13.04
C GLU A 130 -2.77 14.13 -14.14
N GLY A 131 -3.87 13.50 -13.73
CA GLY A 131 -4.82 12.87 -14.65
C GLY A 131 -4.39 11.49 -15.16
N ALA A 132 -3.24 10.94 -14.72
CA ALA A 132 -2.94 9.53 -14.97
C ALA A 132 -4.05 8.64 -14.39
N PHE A 133 -4.30 7.49 -15.04
CA PHE A 133 -5.39 6.56 -14.72
C PHE A 133 -6.83 7.08 -14.99
N ASP A 134 -6.97 8.12 -15.82
CA ASP A 134 -8.28 8.60 -16.29
C ASP A 134 -9.07 7.50 -17.03
N ALA A 135 -10.27 7.22 -16.52
CA ALA A 135 -11.24 6.27 -17.09
C ALA A 135 -12.37 6.98 -17.87
N GLY A 136 -12.16 8.25 -18.23
CA GLY A 136 -13.11 9.08 -18.97
C GLY A 136 -14.25 9.63 -18.11
N GLY A 137 -14.03 9.78 -16.80
CA GLY A 137 -15.01 10.26 -15.83
C GLY A 137 -16.20 9.32 -15.62
N LYS A 138 -16.04 8.02 -15.93
CA LYS A 138 -17.12 7.03 -15.86
C LYS A 138 -16.67 5.78 -15.09
N PRO A 139 -17.54 5.21 -14.23
CA PRO A 139 -17.30 3.90 -13.65
C PRO A 139 -17.08 2.82 -14.73
N PRO A 140 -16.34 1.75 -14.41
CA PRO A 140 -16.15 0.63 -15.31
C PRO A 140 -17.49 -0.04 -15.64
N ALA A 141 -17.58 -0.66 -16.81
CA ALA A 141 -18.79 -1.34 -17.30
C ALA A 141 -19.02 -2.70 -16.61
N ILE A 142 -19.09 -2.69 -15.28
CA ILE A 142 -19.38 -3.84 -14.43
C ILE A 142 -20.85 -3.75 -14.02
N ASP A 143 -21.67 -4.61 -14.62
CA ASP A 143 -23.11 -4.74 -14.30
C ASP A 143 -23.30 -5.80 -13.21
N ASP A 144 -23.03 -5.40 -11.96
CA ASP A 144 -23.21 -6.25 -10.78
C ASP A 144 -24.02 -5.50 -9.72
N LYS A 145 -25.17 -6.06 -9.34
CA LYS A 145 -26.10 -5.45 -8.38
C LYS A 145 -25.52 -5.25 -6.97
N ARG A 146 -24.38 -5.89 -6.67
CA ARG A 146 -23.67 -5.74 -5.39
C ARG A 146 -22.89 -4.43 -5.32
N VAL A 147 -22.67 -3.77 -6.46
CA VAL A 147 -21.77 -2.62 -6.57
C VAL A 147 -22.52 -1.31 -6.49
N CYS A 148 -21.96 -0.37 -5.73
CA CYS A 148 -22.35 1.02 -5.66
C CYS A 148 -21.13 1.89 -5.99
N TRP A 149 -21.23 2.64 -7.09
CA TRP A 149 -20.17 3.55 -7.53
C TRP A 149 -20.35 4.94 -6.94
N HIS A 150 -19.28 5.47 -6.38
CA HIS A 150 -19.20 6.79 -5.78
C HIS A 150 -18.25 7.63 -6.61
N VAL A 151 -18.83 8.40 -7.55
CA VAL A 151 -18.08 9.19 -8.53
C VAL A 151 -17.74 10.55 -7.94
N GLY A 152 -16.46 10.82 -7.71
CA GLY A 152 -15.97 12.09 -7.16
C GLY A 152 -14.72 11.92 -6.32
N ASP A 153 -14.26 13.02 -5.72
CA ASP A 153 -13.20 12.97 -4.73
C ASP A 153 -13.70 12.23 -3.48
N VAL A 154 -12.83 11.38 -2.90
CA VAL A 154 -13.18 10.56 -1.72
C VAL A 154 -13.70 11.43 -0.56
N GLN A 155 -13.15 12.64 -0.43
CA GLN A 155 -13.54 13.67 0.53
C GLN A 155 -15.02 14.07 0.43
N ASP A 156 -15.55 14.08 -0.79
CA ASP A 156 -16.93 14.49 -1.07
C ASP A 156 -17.89 13.29 -1.02
N THR A 157 -17.40 12.09 -1.35
CA THR A 157 -18.26 10.92 -1.57
C THR A 157 -18.30 9.94 -0.40
N LEU A 158 -17.22 9.77 0.38
CA LEU A 158 -17.18 8.75 1.44
C LEU A 158 -18.26 8.98 2.50
N GLY A 159 -18.60 10.24 2.78
CA GLY A 159 -19.64 10.62 3.72
C GLY A 159 -21.07 10.17 3.34
N THR A 160 -21.30 9.69 2.11
CA THR A 160 -22.62 9.18 1.69
C THR A 160 -22.88 7.74 2.14
N VAL A 161 -21.85 7.02 2.60
CA VAL A 161 -22.00 5.65 3.10
C VAL A 161 -22.36 5.66 4.59
N ASP A 162 -23.39 4.91 4.98
CA ASP A 162 -23.73 4.69 6.38
C ASP A 162 -22.74 3.68 7.01
N LEU A 163 -21.60 4.21 7.43
CA LEU A 163 -20.53 3.45 8.07
C LEU A 163 -20.94 2.86 9.42
N VAL A 164 -22.02 3.33 10.06
CA VAL A 164 -22.53 2.77 11.31
C VAL A 164 -23.32 1.51 11.02
N ALA A 165 -24.24 1.56 10.05
CA ALA A 165 -25.01 0.40 9.61
C ALA A 165 -24.10 -0.70 9.02
N ALA A 166 -23.03 -0.31 8.31
CA ALA A 166 -22.09 -1.25 7.73
C ALA A 166 -21.28 -2.07 8.76
N ARG A 167 -21.24 -1.69 10.05
CA ARG A 167 -20.40 -2.36 11.07
C ARG A 167 -20.84 -3.78 11.44
N ASP A 168 -22.03 -4.20 11.02
CA ASP A 168 -22.52 -5.56 11.26
C ASP A 168 -21.98 -6.57 10.23
N ALA A 169 -21.29 -6.09 9.19
CA ALA A 169 -20.54 -6.88 8.23
C ALA A 169 -19.03 -6.86 8.53
N GLN A 170 -18.31 -7.89 8.07
CA GLN A 170 -16.86 -7.83 7.99
C GLN A 170 -16.47 -6.83 6.90
N TRP A 171 -15.43 -6.04 7.11
CA TRP A 171 -14.94 -5.09 6.12
C TRP A 171 -13.73 -5.62 5.37
N LEU A 172 -13.71 -5.38 4.05
CA LEU A 172 -12.54 -5.48 3.20
C LEU A 172 -12.25 -4.09 2.61
N ILE A 173 -11.15 -3.48 3.02
CA ILE A 173 -10.76 -2.16 2.53
C ILE A 173 -9.60 -2.30 1.56
N LEU A 174 -9.72 -1.77 0.36
CA LEU A 174 -8.65 -1.67 -0.63
C LEU A 174 -8.26 -0.20 -0.77
N PHE A 175 -7.09 0.17 -0.28
CA PHE A 175 -6.44 1.45 -0.52
C PHE A 175 -5.56 1.32 -1.77
N ASP A 176 -5.98 1.98 -2.85
CA ASP A 176 -5.30 2.03 -4.16
C ASP A 176 -5.40 3.48 -4.71
N LEU A 177 -5.17 4.46 -3.83
CA LEU A 177 -5.29 5.88 -4.14
C LEU A 177 -3.95 6.53 -4.50
N ASP A 178 -2.85 5.79 -4.36
CA ASP A 178 -1.45 6.16 -4.61
C ASP A 178 -0.88 7.25 -3.69
N ILE A 179 -1.67 8.28 -3.38
CA ILE A 179 -1.22 9.53 -2.75
C ILE A 179 -1.73 9.68 -1.32
N TYR A 180 -0.98 10.48 -0.54
CA TYR A 180 -1.16 10.59 0.91
C TYR A 180 -2.52 11.18 1.31
N GLU A 181 -2.92 12.32 0.74
CA GLU A 181 -4.05 13.11 1.20
C GLU A 181 -5.40 12.36 1.19
N PRO A 182 -5.83 11.72 0.07
CA PRO A 182 -7.10 10.99 0.05
C PRO A 182 -7.01 9.69 0.85
N THR A 183 -5.85 9.03 0.93
CA THR A 183 -5.64 7.81 1.73
C THR A 183 -5.76 8.11 3.22
N ALA A 184 -5.14 9.21 3.67
CA ALA A 184 -5.23 9.69 5.05
C ALA A 184 -6.68 10.07 5.41
N PHE A 185 -7.38 10.81 4.53
CA PHE A 185 -8.79 11.15 4.74
C PHE A 185 -9.67 9.91 4.86
N ALA A 186 -9.52 8.94 3.94
CA ALA A 186 -10.25 7.68 4.00
C ALA A 186 -9.99 6.95 5.32
N TRP A 187 -8.72 6.86 5.74
CA TRP A 187 -8.39 6.26 7.04
C TRP A 187 -9.09 6.97 8.21
N GLU A 188 -9.04 8.30 8.30
CA GLU A 188 -9.66 9.07 9.39
C GLU A 188 -11.16 8.79 9.52
N MET A 189 -11.86 8.67 8.40
CA MET A 189 -13.29 8.37 8.37
C MET A 189 -13.60 6.92 8.80
N LEU A 190 -12.75 5.96 8.45
CA LEU A 190 -13.02 4.53 8.64
C LEU A 190 -12.51 3.99 9.98
N ALA A 191 -11.45 4.58 10.53
CA ALA A 191 -10.67 4.04 11.65
C ALA A 191 -11.54 3.65 12.87
N ALA A 192 -12.49 4.51 13.25
CA ALA A 192 -13.37 4.28 14.42
C ALA A 192 -14.38 3.15 14.22
N HIS A 193 -14.60 2.70 12.98
CA HIS A 193 -15.60 1.70 12.62
C HIS A 193 -15.02 0.28 12.59
N LEU A 194 -13.72 0.16 12.27
CA LEU A 194 -12.99 -1.10 12.12
C LEU A 194 -13.04 -1.99 13.38
N ARG A 195 -13.17 -3.29 13.13
CA ARG A 195 -13.29 -4.36 14.13
C ARG A 195 -12.25 -5.47 13.88
N PRO A 196 -11.89 -6.23 14.93
CA PRO A 196 -11.07 -7.42 14.75
C PRO A 196 -11.67 -8.36 13.70
N GLY A 197 -10.84 -8.83 12.76
CA GLY A 197 -11.26 -9.63 11.61
C GLY A 197 -11.37 -8.82 10.32
N ASP A 198 -11.55 -7.50 10.37
CA ASP A 198 -11.57 -6.68 9.16
C ASP A 198 -10.21 -6.72 8.45
N LEU A 199 -10.26 -6.61 7.13
CA LEU A 199 -9.10 -6.74 6.25
C LEU A 199 -8.80 -5.41 5.56
N MET A 200 -7.51 -5.09 5.44
CA MET A 200 -7.04 -3.94 4.70
C MET A 200 -5.97 -4.38 3.70
N TYR A 201 -6.02 -3.82 2.50
CA TYR A 201 -5.02 -3.98 1.45
C TYR A 201 -4.56 -2.60 1.02
N PHE A 202 -3.25 -2.44 0.81
CA PHE A 202 -2.61 -1.23 0.30
C PHE A 202 -1.86 -1.64 -0.96
N ASP A 203 -2.20 -1.10 -2.15
CA ASP A 203 -1.54 -1.50 -3.41
C ASP A 203 -0.10 -0.98 -3.46
N GLU A 204 0.15 0.17 -2.84
CA GLU A 204 1.39 0.93 -2.92
C GLU A 204 1.99 1.21 -1.54
N ALA A 205 1.83 0.30 -0.58
CA ALA A 205 2.47 0.37 0.75
C ALA A 205 4.01 0.49 0.71
N MET A 206 4.62 0.18 -0.45
CA MET A 206 6.02 0.42 -0.72
C MET A 206 6.34 1.92 -0.84
N ASP A 207 5.42 2.69 -1.42
CA ASP A 207 5.53 4.12 -1.67
C ASP A 207 5.65 4.95 -0.40
N VAL A 208 6.26 6.12 -0.54
CA VAL A 208 6.37 7.07 0.56
C VAL A 208 5.00 7.56 1.06
N ASP A 209 4.03 7.78 0.17
CA ASP A 209 2.76 8.38 0.54
C ASP A 209 1.88 7.41 1.33
N GLU A 210 1.60 6.21 0.82
CA GLU A 210 0.85 5.20 1.59
C GLU A 210 1.64 4.68 2.81
N ARG A 211 2.97 4.51 2.69
CA ARG A 211 3.79 4.12 3.85
C ARG A 211 3.75 5.19 4.95
N ARG A 212 3.61 6.46 4.59
CA ARG A 212 3.43 7.52 5.57
C ARG A 212 2.12 7.38 6.32
N VAL A 213 1.00 7.08 5.65
CA VAL A 213 -0.28 6.81 6.32
C VAL A 213 -0.15 5.59 7.25
N LEU A 214 0.48 4.51 6.79
CA LEU A 214 0.72 3.32 7.61
C LEU A 214 1.50 3.66 8.89
N ASN A 215 2.60 4.42 8.77
CA ASN A 215 3.50 4.74 9.88
C ASN A 215 2.94 5.80 10.84
N GLU A 216 2.32 6.85 10.32
CA GLU A 216 1.90 8.00 11.11
C GLU A 216 0.49 7.81 11.71
N MET A 217 -0.38 7.03 11.04
CA MET A 217 -1.81 7.01 11.35
C MET A 217 -2.30 5.60 11.71
N ILE A 218 -2.02 4.59 10.87
CA ILE A 218 -2.63 3.26 11.03
C ILE A 218 -1.95 2.45 12.14
N LEU A 219 -0.69 2.07 11.95
CA LEU A 219 0.03 1.18 12.87
C LEU A 219 0.12 1.70 14.32
N PRO A 220 0.21 3.02 14.58
CA PRO A 220 0.16 3.54 15.95
C PRO A 220 -1.21 3.45 16.61
N SER A 221 -2.30 3.48 15.82
CA SER A 221 -3.67 3.65 16.35
C SER A 221 -4.46 2.34 16.43
N ILE A 222 -4.27 1.41 15.50
CA ILE A 222 -4.99 0.13 15.43
C ILE A 222 -4.06 -1.07 15.66
N GLY A 223 -4.59 -2.17 16.21
CA GLY A 223 -3.86 -3.43 16.23
C GLY A 223 -4.08 -4.19 14.93
N CYS A 224 -3.01 -4.55 14.22
CA CYS A 224 -3.10 -5.37 13.01
C CYS A 224 -1.94 -6.38 12.93
N GLU A 225 -2.17 -7.46 12.19
CA GLU A 225 -1.15 -8.43 11.80
C GLU A 225 -0.99 -8.48 10.27
N PRO A 226 0.21 -8.75 9.75
CA PRO A 226 0.40 -8.90 8.32
C PRO A 226 -0.16 -10.23 7.81
N VAL A 227 -1.00 -10.16 6.78
CA VAL A 227 -1.51 -11.32 6.05
C VAL A 227 -0.49 -11.76 4.99
N GLY A 228 0.20 -10.80 4.38
CA GLY A 228 1.24 -11.01 3.37
C GLY A 228 1.58 -9.73 2.63
N THR A 229 2.54 -9.81 1.71
CA THR A 229 3.03 -8.65 0.96
C THR A 229 3.41 -9.05 -0.47
N THR A 230 3.38 -8.09 -1.40
CA THR A 230 4.11 -8.20 -2.68
C THR A 230 5.37 -7.35 -2.60
N ALA A 231 6.01 -7.05 -3.74
CA ALA A 231 7.08 -6.05 -3.77
C ALA A 231 6.57 -4.62 -3.48
N LEU A 232 5.26 -4.38 -3.67
CA LEU A 232 4.64 -3.05 -3.56
C LEU A 232 3.56 -3.01 -2.48
N GLY A 233 2.67 -4.00 -2.48
CA GLY A 233 1.48 -4.00 -1.64
C GLY A 233 1.61 -4.74 -0.32
N LEU A 234 0.70 -4.45 0.60
CA LEU A 234 0.63 -5.04 1.93
C LEU A 234 -0.82 -5.39 2.29
N GLY A 235 -1.04 -6.63 2.70
CA GLY A 235 -2.31 -7.07 3.28
C GLY A 235 -2.21 -7.14 4.81
N LEU A 236 -3.18 -6.57 5.50
CA LEU A 236 -3.29 -6.55 6.96
C LEU A 236 -4.64 -7.11 7.41
N ALA A 237 -4.66 -7.76 8.57
CA ALA A 237 -5.87 -8.12 9.29
C ALA A 237 -5.92 -7.36 10.62
N VAL A 238 -7.06 -6.76 10.95
CA VAL A 238 -7.26 -6.06 12.22
C VAL A 238 -7.36 -7.10 13.34
N THR A 239 -6.58 -6.90 14.40
CA THR A 239 -6.55 -7.75 15.60
C THR A 239 -7.11 -7.05 16.83
N ARG A 240 -7.07 -5.71 16.87
CA ARG A 240 -7.67 -4.88 17.92
C ARG A 240 -8.19 -3.58 17.32
N PRO A 241 -9.33 -3.06 17.78
CA PRO A 241 -9.86 -1.77 17.31
C PRO A 241 -8.93 -0.61 17.69
N VAL A 242 -9.21 0.56 17.12
CA VAL A 242 -8.52 1.81 17.43
C VAL A 242 -8.64 2.14 18.92
N ARG A 243 -7.56 2.68 19.50
CA ARG A 243 -7.51 3.13 20.89
C ARG A 243 -8.18 4.48 21.12
#